data_AF-A0A956R812-F1
#
_entry.id   AF-A0A956R812-F1
#
_cell.length_a   1.000
_cell.length_b   1.000
_cell.length_c   1.000
_cell.angle_alpha   90.00
_cell.angle_beta   90.00
_cell.angle_gamma   90.00
#
_symmetry.space_group_name_H-M   'P 1'
#
loop_
_entity.id
_entity.type
_entity.pdbx_description
1 polymer ?
#
loop_
_entity_poly.entity_id
_entity_poly.type
_entity_poly.pdbx_seq_one_letter_code
_entity_poly.pdbx_strand_id
1 'polypeptide(L)'
;MKLVAIAVGVVVSVAVLMSLMGLVTQSVWIQLLVSVVVVMGVPLLVADRLLPKDGSARPGLVSDVLALLWMGGATATVALGSSVLQYPLEAQAERFEEHGWPRVAWATRWTAGVGESDHGSDEAPVAPGEAATLEGEPPALAAAEPDAAPAAGAEFTPAPSEDGRKTVAPAQLFKEWAPSVVTISVESPRGSGMGTGFVIDGKGTIATNHHVVADASEIEVKLFDGTKADEVELLETDPDQDLAVLRIKTKDMPTPVVLGESDGVVVGESVIVIGNPIGLEHTMTDGMVSSRRVYEGKKYIQMSAPVSPGNSGGPVFNQYGDVIGVTVAKLWGENLNLAIPIDVLKPMIKSEYPEARGFGSSRW
;
A
#
# COMPACT_ATOMS: atom_id res chain seq x y z
N MET A 1 -7.42 26.72 31.06
CA MET A 1 -7.93 25.51 30.36
C MET A 1 -8.66 25.85 29.06
N LYS A 2 -9.77 26.60 29.06
CA LYS A 2 -10.51 26.93 27.82
C LYS A 2 -9.65 27.64 26.75
N LEU A 3 -8.87 28.64 27.13
CA LEU A 3 -7.96 29.35 26.21
C LEU A 3 -6.85 28.45 25.64
N VAL A 4 -6.37 27.47 26.42
CA VAL A 4 -5.35 26.51 25.98
C VAL A 4 -5.94 25.53 24.98
N ALA A 5 -7.15 25.02 25.24
CA ALA A 5 -7.86 24.15 24.31
C ALA A 5 -8.16 24.85 22.98
N ILE A 6 -8.54 26.13 23.03
CA ILE A 6 -8.76 26.96 21.83
C ILE A 6 -7.45 27.15 21.05
N ALA A 7 -6.34 27.47 21.73
CA ALA A 7 -5.05 27.67 21.08
C ALA A 7 -4.54 26.38 20.42
N VAL A 8 -4.65 25.23 21.11
CA VAL A 8 -4.26 23.93 20.57
C VAL A 8 -5.13 23.55 19.38
N GLY A 9 -6.44 23.78 19.47
CA GLY A 9 -7.35 23.55 18.37
C GLY A 9 -6.93 24.33 17.10
N VAL A 10 -6.75 25.65 17.22
CA VAL A 10 -6.40 26.49 16.05
C VAL A 10 -5.13 25.99 15.37
N VAL A 11 -4.12 25.59 16.13
CA VAL A 11 -2.87 25.04 15.59
C VAL A 11 -3.12 23.74 14.82
N VAL A 12 -3.93 22.83 15.36
CA VAL A 12 -4.27 21.55 14.70
C VAL A 12 -5.05 21.78 13.42
N SER A 13 -6.07 22.63 13.43
CA SER A 13 -6.89 22.91 12.24
C SER A 13 -6.11 23.59 11.12
N VAL A 14 -5.17 24.49 11.45
CA VAL A 14 -4.28 25.11 10.46
C VAL A 14 -3.33 24.06 9.86
N ALA A 15 -2.75 23.18 10.68
CA ALA A 15 -1.85 22.13 10.19
C ALA A 15 -2.55 21.14 9.24
N VAL A 16 -3.80 20.77 9.55
CA VAL A 16 -4.61 19.89 8.70
C VAL A 16 -4.98 20.58 7.38
N LEU A 17 -5.43 21.83 7.41
CA LEU A 17 -5.76 22.58 6.19
C LEU A 17 -4.54 22.86 5.31
N MET A 18 -3.36 23.06 5.91
CA MET A 18 -2.11 23.16 5.15
C MET A 18 -1.77 21.84 4.44
N SER A 19 -1.95 20.71 5.12
CA SER A 19 -1.74 19.38 4.53
C SER A 19 -2.70 19.12 3.36
N LEU A 20 -3.96 19.52 3.49
CA LEU A 20 -4.97 19.43 2.42
C LEU A 20 -4.63 20.35 1.24
N MET A 21 -4.16 21.58 1.48
CA MET A 21 -3.76 22.49 0.39
C MET A 21 -2.50 22.04 -0.35
N GLY A 22 -1.72 21.11 0.23
CA GLY A 22 -0.64 20.42 -0.48
C GLY A 22 -1.09 19.67 -1.74
N LEU A 23 -2.37 19.31 -1.82
CA LEU A 23 -2.98 18.70 -3.01
C LEU A 23 -3.25 19.71 -4.14
N VAL A 24 -3.34 21.00 -3.81
CA VAL A 24 -3.75 22.07 -4.74
C VAL A 24 -2.58 22.99 -5.10
N THR A 25 -1.64 23.20 -4.18
CA THR A 25 -0.48 24.06 -4.40
C THR A 25 0.74 23.58 -3.60
N GLN A 26 1.92 23.69 -4.20
CA GLN A 26 3.21 23.34 -3.55
C GLN A 26 3.81 24.51 -2.75
N SER A 27 3.18 25.70 -2.77
CA SER A 27 3.67 26.87 -2.05
C SER A 27 3.21 26.86 -0.60
N VAL A 28 4.13 26.56 0.31
CA VAL A 28 3.88 26.52 1.77
C VAL A 28 3.31 27.86 2.29
N TRP A 29 3.72 28.99 1.71
CA TRP A 29 3.22 30.30 2.08
C TRP A 29 1.76 30.53 1.67
N ILE A 30 1.35 30.00 0.51
CA ILE A 30 -0.05 30.07 0.06
C ILE A 30 -0.91 29.13 0.90
N GLN A 31 -0.42 27.91 1.18
CA GLN A 31 -1.09 26.96 2.07
C GLN A 31 -1.35 27.58 3.45
N LEU A 32 -0.33 28.19 4.06
CA LEU A 32 -0.45 28.84 5.37
C LEU A 32 -1.44 30.01 5.33
N LEU A 33 -1.33 30.89 4.32
CA LEU A 33 -2.19 32.06 4.20
C LEU A 33 -3.66 31.68 4.05
N VAL A 34 -3.98 30.73 3.15
CA VAL A 34 -5.35 30.25 2.94
C VAL A 34 -5.88 29.55 4.19
N SER A 35 -5.07 28.69 4.82
CA SER A 35 -5.48 27.96 6.02
C SER A 35 -5.79 28.90 7.18
N VAL A 36 -4.97 29.92 7.42
CA VAL A 36 -5.22 30.92 8.46
C VAL A 36 -6.47 31.75 8.15
N VAL A 37 -6.67 32.16 6.89
CA VAL A 37 -7.86 32.93 6.47
C VAL A 37 -9.14 32.11 6.64
N VAL A 38 -9.11 30.81 6.34
CA VAL A 38 -10.28 29.93 6.49
C VAL A 38 -10.56 29.61 7.96
N VAL A 39 -9.53 29.23 8.73
CA VAL A 39 -9.68 28.84 10.15
C VAL A 39 -10.06 30.02 11.04
N MET A 40 -9.55 31.21 10.75
CA MET A 40 -9.75 32.40 11.60
C MET A 40 -10.71 33.41 10.98
N GLY A 41 -10.57 33.70 9.69
CA GLY A 41 -11.31 34.77 9.02
C GLY A 41 -12.80 34.45 8.82
N VAL A 42 -13.13 33.23 8.39
CA VAL A 42 -14.54 32.83 8.16
C VAL A 42 -15.34 32.84 9.46
N PRO A 43 -14.86 32.25 10.58
CA PRO A 43 -15.58 32.30 11.85
C PRO A 43 -15.76 33.72 12.39
N LEU A 44 -14.76 34.60 12.24
CA LEU A 44 -14.85 36.00 12.65
C LEU A 44 -15.89 36.77 11.82
N LEU A 45 -15.94 36.53 10.51
CA LEU A 45 -16.92 37.16 9.61
C LEU A 45 -18.35 36.70 9.90
N VAL A 46 -18.52 35.41 10.24
CA VAL A 46 -19.80 34.83 10.64
C VAL A 46 -20.22 35.34 12.02
N ALA A 47 -19.28 35.44 12.98
CA ALA A 47 -19.55 36.02 14.29
C ALA A 47 -19.99 37.48 14.20
N ASP A 48 -19.34 38.29 13.36
CA ASP A 48 -19.73 39.68 13.09
C ASP A 48 -21.16 39.79 12.52
N ARG A 49 -21.57 38.82 11.68
CA ARG A 49 -22.91 38.76 11.09
C ARG A 49 -23.99 38.28 12.06
N LEU A 50 -23.64 37.44 13.03
CA LEU A 50 -24.59 36.82 13.96
C LEU A 50 -24.71 37.56 15.30
N LEU A 51 -23.75 38.43 15.62
CA LEU A 51 -23.76 39.18 16.87
C LEU A 51 -24.70 40.40 16.83
N PRO A 52 -25.49 40.63 17.90
CA PRO A 52 -26.33 41.82 17.99
C PRO A 52 -25.49 43.10 17.97
N LYS A 53 -25.82 44.04 17.08
CA LYS A 53 -25.10 45.32 16.94
C LYS A 53 -25.42 46.33 18.04
N ASP A 54 -26.39 46.02 18.89
CA ASP A 54 -26.88 46.88 19.98
C ASP A 54 -26.07 46.73 21.28
N GLY A 55 -25.02 45.89 21.29
CA GLY A 55 -24.13 45.70 22.43
C GLY A 55 -24.76 44.90 23.58
N SER A 56 -25.95 44.33 23.39
CA SER A 56 -26.60 43.49 24.40
C SER A 56 -25.85 42.14 24.52
N ALA A 57 -25.06 42.00 25.60
CA ALA A 57 -24.33 40.77 25.86
C ALA A 57 -25.30 39.63 26.22
N ARG A 58 -25.38 38.61 25.37
CA ARG A 58 -25.98 37.31 25.72
C ARG A 58 -24.87 36.38 26.19
N PRO A 59 -24.77 36.05 27.49
CA PRO A 59 -23.74 35.12 27.96
C PRO A 59 -23.92 33.75 27.29
N GLY A 60 -22.86 33.23 26.66
CA GLY A 60 -22.80 31.89 26.05
C GLY A 60 -22.97 31.84 24.53
N LEU A 61 -23.73 32.75 23.91
CA LEU A 61 -24.05 32.63 22.47
C LEU A 61 -22.81 32.69 21.55
N VAL A 62 -21.83 33.54 21.89
CA VAL A 62 -20.59 33.70 21.12
C VAL A 62 -19.69 32.47 21.25
N SER A 63 -19.56 31.92 22.46
CA SER A 63 -18.73 30.74 22.71
C SER A 63 -19.33 29.49 22.08
N ASP A 64 -20.66 29.41 22.02
CA ASP A 64 -21.37 28.21 21.57
C ASP A 64 -21.46 28.18 20.04
N VAL A 65 -21.64 29.34 19.39
CA VAL A 65 -21.58 29.46 17.92
C VAL A 65 -20.15 29.20 17.42
N LEU A 66 -19.13 29.73 18.11
CA LEU A 66 -17.74 29.43 17.79
C LEU A 66 -17.40 27.95 18.01
N ALA A 67 -17.90 27.32 19.07
CA ALA A 67 -17.69 25.90 19.34
C ALA A 67 -18.39 24.98 18.32
N LEU A 68 -19.61 25.32 17.88
CA LEU A 68 -20.36 24.54 16.89
C LEU A 68 -19.76 24.65 15.48
N LEU A 69 -19.26 25.84 15.09
CA LEU A 69 -18.51 26.02 13.84
C LEU A 69 -17.18 25.25 13.86
N TRP A 70 -16.53 25.19 15.03
CA TRP A 70 -15.31 24.42 15.25
C TRP A 70 -15.54 22.91 15.18
N MET A 71 -16.60 22.42 15.83
CA MET A 71 -17.01 21.02 15.75
C MET A 71 -17.40 20.65 14.31
N GLY A 72 -18.14 21.49 13.59
CA GLY A 72 -18.49 21.24 12.19
C GLY A 72 -17.27 21.10 11.26
N GLY A 73 -16.23 21.92 11.46
CA GLY A 73 -14.94 21.80 10.74
C GLY A 73 -14.17 20.52 11.11
N ALA A 74 -14.18 20.13 12.39
CA ALA A 74 -13.60 18.88 12.85
C ALA A 74 -14.35 17.65 12.30
N THR A 75 -15.69 17.68 12.23
CA THR A 75 -16.49 16.57 11.69
C THR A 75 -16.30 16.38 10.19
N ALA A 76 -16.11 17.48 9.43
CA ALA A 76 -15.74 17.40 8.02
C ALA A 76 -14.33 16.82 7.80
N THR A 77 -13.45 16.95 8.79
CA THR A 77 -12.11 16.34 8.81
C THR A 77 -12.18 14.84 9.12
N VAL A 78 -13.08 14.43 10.02
CA VAL A 78 -13.33 13.03 10.39
C VAL A 78 -13.98 12.23 9.25
N ALA A 79 -14.91 12.85 8.51
CA ALA A 79 -15.60 12.18 7.40
C ALA A 79 -14.71 11.80 6.20
N LEU A 80 -13.52 12.42 6.07
CA LEU A 80 -12.56 12.15 4.99
C LEU A 80 -11.27 11.46 5.48
N GLY A 81 -10.99 11.44 6.79
CA GLY A 81 -9.85 10.74 7.40
C GLY A 81 -10.16 9.28 7.82
N SER A 82 -11.39 8.81 7.59
CA SER A 82 -11.94 7.56 8.11
C SER A 82 -11.29 6.29 7.55
N SER A 83 -10.54 6.34 6.45
CA SER A 83 -9.83 5.16 5.92
C SER A 83 -8.38 5.01 6.40
N VAL A 84 -7.78 6.05 6.98
CA VAL A 84 -6.34 6.05 7.35
C VAL A 84 -6.14 5.99 8.88
N LEU A 85 -7.11 6.47 9.67
CA LEU A 85 -6.96 6.61 11.13
C LEU A 85 -7.86 5.66 11.95
N GLN A 86 -8.64 4.80 11.30
CA GLN A 86 -9.59 3.91 11.98
C GLN A 86 -8.89 2.96 12.96
N TYR A 87 -7.86 2.26 12.50
CA TYR A 87 -7.09 1.30 13.28
C TYR A 87 -6.39 1.90 14.53
N PRO A 88 -5.64 3.03 14.43
CA PRO A 88 -5.01 3.62 15.60
C PRO A 88 -6.01 4.25 16.60
N LEU A 89 -7.19 4.67 16.16
CA LEU A 89 -8.22 5.22 17.05
C LEU A 89 -8.97 4.13 17.82
N GLU A 90 -9.23 2.97 17.20
CA GLU A 90 -9.79 1.80 17.91
C GLU A 90 -8.87 1.30 19.02
N ALA A 91 -7.57 1.15 18.74
CA ALA A 91 -6.59 0.73 19.74
C ALA A 91 -6.47 1.72 20.92
N GLN A 92 -6.66 3.02 20.67
CA GLN A 92 -6.69 4.02 21.74
C GLN A 92 -8.00 3.99 22.52
N ALA A 93 -9.12 3.74 21.86
CA ALA A 93 -10.41 3.58 22.52
C ALA A 93 -10.40 2.40 23.50
N GLU A 94 -9.83 1.27 23.10
CA GLU A 94 -9.66 0.10 23.97
C GLU A 94 -8.82 0.43 25.21
N ARG A 95 -7.69 1.13 25.05
CA ARG A 95 -6.86 1.57 26.18
C ARG A 95 -7.60 2.52 27.13
N PHE A 96 -8.42 3.43 26.62
CA PHE A 96 -9.24 4.30 27.47
C PHE A 96 -10.27 3.51 28.27
N GLU A 97 -10.85 2.47 27.67
CA GLU A 97 -11.80 1.60 28.34
C GLU A 97 -11.14 0.77 29.44
N GLU A 98 -9.97 0.18 29.17
CA GLU A 98 -9.14 -0.55 30.14
C GLU A 98 -8.72 0.33 31.34
N HIS A 99 -8.52 1.63 31.13
CA HIS A 99 -8.13 2.58 32.18
C HIS A 99 -9.33 3.23 32.88
N GLY A 100 -10.55 2.74 32.66
CA GLY A 100 -11.75 3.19 33.36
C GLY A 100 -12.37 4.47 32.80
N TRP A 101 -12.14 4.78 31.52
CA TRP A 101 -12.69 5.94 30.81
C TRP A 101 -13.66 5.53 29.67
N PRO A 102 -14.74 4.77 29.96
CA PRO A 102 -15.60 4.17 28.93
C PRO A 102 -16.32 5.20 28.06
N ARG A 103 -16.62 6.40 28.61
CA ARG A 103 -17.21 7.49 27.83
C ARG A 103 -16.23 8.12 26.83
N VAL A 104 -14.94 8.09 27.15
CA VAL A 104 -13.88 8.59 26.26
C VAL A 104 -13.64 7.55 25.18
N ALA A 105 -13.55 6.27 25.55
CA ALA A 105 -13.46 5.15 24.61
C ALA A 105 -14.61 5.14 23.59
N TRP A 106 -15.86 5.28 24.07
CA TRP A 106 -17.04 5.39 23.21
C TRP A 106 -16.91 6.55 22.21
N ALA A 107 -16.54 7.73 22.68
CA ALA A 107 -16.39 8.90 21.81
C ALA A 107 -15.29 8.68 20.76
N THR A 108 -14.20 8.00 21.14
CA THR A 108 -13.09 7.66 20.24
C THR A 108 -13.51 6.66 19.16
N ARG A 109 -14.31 5.63 19.48
CA ARG A 109 -14.85 4.68 18.48
C ARG A 109 -15.85 5.33 17.55
N TRP A 110 -16.71 6.19 18.08
CA TRP A 110 -17.65 6.98 17.28
C TRP A 110 -16.90 7.89 16.29
N THR A 111 -15.81 8.54 16.72
CA THR A 111 -14.94 9.33 15.82
C THR A 111 -14.17 8.49 14.80
N ALA A 112 -13.98 7.20 15.05
CA ALA A 112 -13.36 6.27 14.10
C ALA A 112 -14.35 5.71 13.06
N GLY A 113 -15.65 6.03 13.19
CA GLY A 113 -16.68 5.56 12.25
C GLY A 113 -17.20 4.14 12.50
N VAL A 114 -16.90 3.55 13.67
CA VAL A 114 -17.35 2.20 14.05
C VAL A 114 -18.79 2.29 14.56
N GLY A 115 -19.74 1.81 13.74
CA GLY A 115 -21.17 1.84 14.05
C GLY A 115 -21.60 0.70 14.97
N GLU A 116 -22.46 1.02 15.92
CA GLU A 116 -23.06 0.12 16.91
C GLU A 116 -23.78 -1.06 16.23
N SER A 117 -23.35 -2.28 16.50
CA SER A 117 -24.23 -3.46 16.40
C SER A 117 -24.40 -4.03 17.80
N ASP A 118 -25.64 -3.94 18.28
CA ASP A 118 -26.27 -4.59 19.43
C ASP A 118 -25.37 -5.03 20.59
N HIS A 119 -25.44 -4.28 21.70
CA HIS A 119 -25.50 -4.93 23.02
C HIS A 119 -26.60 -4.30 23.88
N GLY A 120 -27.69 -5.05 23.99
CA GLY A 120 -28.72 -4.88 24.99
C GLY A 120 -28.19 -5.04 26.41
N SER A 121 -28.98 -4.48 27.32
CA SER A 121 -28.81 -4.38 28.76
C SER A 121 -28.55 -5.70 29.50
N ASP A 122 -27.87 -5.53 30.65
CA ASP A 122 -27.82 -6.40 31.83
C ASP A 122 -26.83 -7.58 31.84
N GLU A 123 -25.65 -7.37 32.43
CA GLU A 123 -25.10 -8.25 33.50
C GLU A 123 -23.87 -7.63 34.20
N ALA A 124 -23.78 -7.84 35.52
CA ALA A 124 -22.70 -7.39 36.40
C ALA A 124 -21.51 -8.39 36.41
N PRO A 125 -20.34 -8.04 36.99
CA PRO A 125 -19.05 -8.52 36.50
C PRO A 125 -18.71 -9.94 36.95
N VAL A 126 -18.08 -10.70 36.05
CA VAL A 126 -17.38 -11.94 36.36
C VAL A 126 -15.96 -11.59 36.85
N ALA A 127 -15.61 -12.11 38.03
CA ALA A 127 -14.31 -11.95 38.69
C ALA A 127 -13.19 -12.77 37.99
N PRO A 128 -11.90 -12.51 38.27
CA PRO A 128 -10.81 -12.70 37.32
C PRO A 128 -10.42 -14.17 37.18
N GLY A 129 -10.45 -14.67 35.94
CA GLY A 129 -9.88 -15.95 35.53
C GLY A 129 -8.80 -15.71 34.48
N GLU A 130 -7.54 -15.82 34.92
CA GLU A 130 -6.28 -15.93 34.17
C GLU A 130 -6.19 -15.22 32.81
N ALA A 131 -5.53 -14.07 32.85
CA ALA A 131 -4.91 -13.46 31.70
C ALA A 131 -3.99 -14.47 30.99
N ALA A 132 -4.35 -14.85 29.76
CA ALA A 132 -3.36 -15.25 28.78
C ALA A 132 -2.53 -14.01 28.47
N THR A 133 -1.34 -13.97 29.05
CA THR A 133 -0.30 -12.98 28.76
C THR A 133 -0.02 -12.97 27.26
N LEU A 134 -0.37 -11.87 26.58
CA LEU A 134 0.28 -11.46 25.34
C LEU A 134 1.04 -10.16 25.63
N GLU A 135 2.06 -10.27 26.47
CA GLU A 135 3.33 -9.61 26.16
C GLU A 135 3.85 -10.28 24.89
N GLY A 136 3.39 -9.80 23.74
CA GLY A 136 3.93 -10.17 22.44
C GLY A 136 4.90 -9.09 22.02
N GLU A 137 6.19 -9.33 22.25
CA GLU A 137 7.27 -8.72 21.47
C GLU A 137 6.85 -8.77 19.98
N PRO A 138 7.13 -7.73 19.15
CA PRO A 138 6.90 -7.81 17.71
C PRO A 138 7.42 -9.17 17.23
N PRO A 139 6.69 -9.91 16.36
CA PRO A 139 7.10 -11.24 15.96
C PRO A 139 8.56 -11.12 15.55
N ALA A 140 9.42 -11.77 16.32
CA ALA A 140 10.83 -11.73 16.05
C ALA A 140 10.94 -12.23 14.62
N LEU A 141 11.23 -11.31 13.68
CA LEU A 141 12.04 -11.66 12.54
C LEU A 141 13.22 -12.34 13.21
N ALA A 142 13.23 -13.68 13.22
CA ALA A 142 14.45 -14.39 13.51
C ALA A 142 15.43 -13.72 12.55
N ALA A 143 16.37 -12.96 13.12
CA ALA A 143 17.48 -12.47 12.35
C ALA A 143 17.97 -13.73 11.65
N ALA A 144 17.84 -13.78 10.32
CA ALA A 144 18.59 -14.75 9.57
C ALA A 144 20.00 -14.66 10.15
N GLU A 145 20.57 -15.80 10.55
CA GLU A 145 21.96 -15.81 10.99
C GLU A 145 22.71 -14.95 9.99
N PRO A 146 23.43 -13.90 10.43
CA PRO A 146 24.11 -13.02 9.50
C PRO A 146 24.93 -13.94 8.59
N ASP A 147 24.67 -13.88 7.29
CA ASP A 147 25.54 -14.53 6.30
C ASP A 147 26.96 -14.25 6.76
N ALA A 148 27.73 -15.31 7.01
CA ALA A 148 28.99 -15.24 7.71
C ALA A 148 29.75 -14.00 7.24
N ALA A 149 29.98 -13.05 8.15
CA ALA A 149 30.62 -11.79 7.81
C ALA A 149 31.86 -12.11 6.96
N PRO A 150 32.03 -11.47 5.79
CA PRO A 150 33.16 -11.77 4.93
C PRO A 150 34.43 -11.62 5.78
N ALA A 151 35.26 -12.66 5.79
CA ALA A 151 36.44 -12.72 6.63
C ALA A 151 37.21 -11.39 6.52
N ALA A 152 37.51 -10.77 7.66
CA ALA A 152 38.23 -9.50 7.70
C ALA A 152 39.58 -9.66 6.97
N GLY A 153 39.66 -9.15 5.75
CA GLY A 153 40.79 -9.35 4.83
C GLY A 153 40.41 -9.89 3.44
N ALA A 154 39.15 -10.26 3.19
CA ALA A 154 38.67 -10.53 1.84
C ALA A 154 38.53 -9.19 1.10
N GLU A 155 39.39 -8.94 0.13
CA GLU A 155 39.17 -7.87 -0.85
C GLU A 155 37.80 -8.12 -1.50
N PHE A 156 36.87 -7.18 -1.32
CA PHE A 156 35.55 -7.23 -1.94
C PHE A 156 35.73 -6.94 -3.43
N THR A 157 36.11 -7.97 -4.18
CA THR A 157 35.98 -7.96 -5.62
C THR A 157 34.50 -8.24 -5.89
N PRO A 158 33.75 -7.33 -6.56
CA PRO A 158 32.42 -7.69 -7.03
C PRO A 158 32.58 -8.98 -7.82
N ALA A 159 31.78 -9.99 -7.50
CA ALA A 159 31.81 -11.24 -8.23
C ALA A 159 31.71 -10.89 -9.73
N PRO A 160 32.69 -11.27 -10.57
CA PRO A 160 32.51 -11.18 -12.00
C PRO A 160 31.20 -11.89 -12.33
N SER A 161 30.37 -11.33 -13.22
CA SER A 161 29.25 -12.09 -13.80
C SER A 161 29.81 -13.46 -14.21
N GLU A 162 29.33 -14.55 -13.61
CA GLU A 162 29.89 -15.88 -13.87
C GLU A 162 29.83 -16.25 -15.37
N ASP A 163 29.03 -15.54 -16.18
CA ASP A 163 28.90 -15.76 -17.63
C ASP A 163 29.48 -14.67 -18.56
N GLY A 164 30.13 -13.63 -18.02
CA GLY A 164 30.69 -12.53 -18.82
C GLY A 164 29.69 -11.52 -19.40
N ARG A 165 28.41 -11.56 -19.00
CA ARG A 165 27.41 -10.55 -19.37
C ARG A 165 27.76 -9.18 -18.82
N LYS A 166 27.56 -8.17 -19.67
CA LYS A 166 27.75 -6.76 -19.30
C LYS A 166 26.48 -6.25 -18.63
N THR A 167 26.66 -5.48 -17.57
CA THR A 167 25.58 -4.73 -16.94
C THR A 167 24.96 -3.75 -17.94
N VAL A 168 23.63 -3.64 -17.93
CA VAL A 168 22.86 -2.78 -18.82
C VAL A 168 22.43 -1.53 -18.05
N ALA A 169 22.47 -0.37 -18.70
CA ALA A 169 22.03 0.87 -18.07
C ALA A 169 20.52 0.84 -17.78
N PRO A 170 20.03 1.42 -16.66
CA PRO A 170 18.60 1.42 -16.31
C PRO A 170 17.68 1.94 -17.42
N ALA A 171 18.07 3.01 -18.11
CA ALA A 171 17.30 3.56 -19.22
C ALA A 171 17.16 2.60 -20.41
N GLN A 172 18.18 1.76 -20.63
CA GLN A 172 18.14 0.74 -21.67
C GLN A 172 17.25 -0.44 -21.23
N LEU A 173 17.34 -0.87 -19.97
CA LEU A 173 16.43 -1.88 -19.41
C LEU A 173 14.97 -1.42 -19.47
N PHE A 174 14.68 -0.15 -19.17
CA PHE A 174 13.34 0.40 -19.33
C PHE A 174 12.85 0.30 -20.76
N LYS A 175 13.66 0.79 -21.71
CA LYS A 175 13.31 0.81 -23.12
C LYS A 175 13.05 -0.61 -23.66
N GLU A 176 13.83 -1.58 -23.20
CA GLU A 176 13.75 -2.96 -23.65
C GLU A 176 12.55 -3.71 -23.02
N TRP A 177 12.35 -3.56 -21.71
CA TRP A 177 11.43 -4.42 -20.97
C TRP A 177 10.11 -3.78 -20.56
N ALA A 178 10.00 -2.45 -20.52
CA ALA A 178 8.70 -1.80 -20.22
C ALA A 178 7.57 -2.24 -21.17
N PRO A 179 7.81 -2.47 -22.49
CA PRO A 179 6.77 -3.01 -23.38
C PRO A 179 6.20 -4.37 -22.96
N SER A 180 6.97 -5.16 -22.24
CA SER A 180 6.60 -6.51 -21.75
C SER A 180 5.82 -6.46 -20.44
N VAL A 181 5.73 -5.29 -19.79
CA VAL A 181 5.02 -5.08 -18.54
C VAL A 181 3.62 -4.57 -18.82
N VAL A 182 2.62 -5.23 -18.24
CA VAL A 182 1.20 -4.97 -18.46
C VAL A 182 0.52 -4.44 -17.21
N THR A 183 -0.52 -3.63 -17.41
CA THR A 183 -1.45 -3.24 -16.34
C THR A 183 -2.57 -4.28 -16.26
N ILE A 184 -2.88 -4.72 -15.05
CA ILE A 184 -4.00 -5.64 -14.79
C ILE A 184 -5.03 -4.87 -13.96
N SER A 185 -6.24 -4.75 -14.49
CA SER A 185 -7.38 -4.18 -13.79
C SER A 185 -8.39 -5.29 -13.53
N VAL A 186 -8.94 -5.32 -12.31
CA VAL A 186 -9.93 -6.32 -11.95
C VAL A 186 -11.18 -5.65 -11.39
N GLU A 187 -12.33 -6.22 -11.71
CA GLU A 187 -13.60 -5.86 -11.11
C GLU A 187 -14.09 -7.04 -10.27
N SER A 188 -14.53 -6.76 -9.05
CA SER A 188 -15.09 -7.73 -8.11
C SER A 188 -16.37 -7.20 -7.47
N PRO A 189 -17.20 -8.06 -6.86
CA PRO A 189 -18.36 -7.60 -6.07
C PRO A 189 -18.01 -6.66 -4.92
N ARG A 190 -16.74 -6.60 -4.49
CA ARG A 190 -16.25 -5.75 -3.40
C ARG A 190 -15.60 -4.44 -3.88
N GLY A 191 -15.52 -4.23 -5.20
CA GLY A 191 -14.92 -3.06 -5.83
C GLY A 191 -13.88 -3.43 -6.89
N SER A 192 -13.18 -2.41 -7.40
CA SER A 192 -12.14 -2.57 -8.41
C SER A 192 -10.74 -2.63 -7.79
N GLY A 193 -9.84 -3.35 -8.46
CA GLY A 193 -8.45 -3.53 -8.09
C GLY A 193 -7.52 -3.30 -9.28
N MET A 194 -6.24 -3.02 -8.99
CA MET A 194 -5.23 -2.84 -10.02
C MET A 194 -3.89 -3.42 -9.57
N GLY A 195 -3.18 -4.02 -10.51
CA GLY A 195 -1.83 -4.53 -10.33
C GLY A 195 -1.03 -4.49 -11.62
N THR A 196 0.13 -5.12 -11.56
CA THR A 196 1.06 -5.27 -12.68
C THR A 196 1.21 -6.75 -13.02
N GLY A 197 1.47 -7.05 -14.28
CA GLY A 197 1.98 -8.34 -14.71
C GLY A 197 3.06 -8.18 -15.76
N PHE A 198 3.64 -9.28 -16.21
CA PHE A 198 4.63 -9.26 -17.30
C PHE A 198 4.55 -10.51 -18.17
N VAL A 199 4.80 -10.32 -19.48
CA VAL A 199 4.76 -11.37 -20.50
C VAL A 199 5.99 -12.26 -20.39
N ILE A 200 5.78 -13.56 -20.20
CA ILE A 200 6.85 -14.55 -19.97
C ILE A 200 7.09 -15.49 -21.16
N ASP A 201 6.18 -15.55 -22.13
CA ASP A 201 6.39 -16.28 -23.38
C ASP A 201 5.69 -15.65 -24.60
N GLY A 202 6.03 -16.14 -25.80
CA GLY A 202 5.43 -15.67 -27.06
C GLY A 202 3.99 -16.12 -27.28
N LYS A 203 3.41 -16.92 -26.38
CA LYS A 203 2.00 -17.34 -26.43
C LYS A 203 1.08 -16.37 -25.67
N GLY A 204 1.64 -15.31 -25.08
CA GLY A 204 0.90 -14.35 -24.26
C GLY A 204 0.66 -14.82 -22.83
N THR A 205 1.49 -15.75 -22.32
CA THR A 205 1.44 -16.11 -20.91
C THR A 205 1.99 -14.95 -20.08
N ILE A 206 1.25 -14.55 -19.04
CA ILE A 206 1.59 -13.45 -18.12
C ILE A 206 1.71 -13.99 -16.70
N ALA A 207 2.71 -13.53 -15.97
CA ALA A 207 2.82 -13.72 -14.54
C ALA A 207 2.34 -12.48 -13.78
N THR A 208 1.68 -12.69 -12.64
CA THR A 208 1.26 -11.66 -11.68
C THR A 208 1.08 -12.26 -10.29
N ASN A 209 0.56 -11.50 -9.33
CA ASN A 209 0.20 -12.04 -8.01
C ASN A 209 -1.20 -12.63 -7.98
N HIS A 210 -1.42 -13.61 -7.10
CA HIS A 210 -2.74 -14.15 -6.84
C HIS A 210 -3.70 -13.09 -6.30
N HIS A 211 -3.28 -12.30 -5.31
CA HIS A 211 -4.16 -11.28 -4.70
C HIS A 211 -4.61 -10.19 -5.69
N VAL A 212 -3.90 -9.99 -6.81
CA VAL A 212 -4.30 -9.05 -7.86
C VAL A 212 -5.54 -9.57 -8.61
N VAL A 213 -5.65 -10.90 -8.78
CA VAL A 213 -6.70 -11.55 -9.58
C VAL A 213 -7.72 -12.32 -8.76
N ALA A 214 -7.51 -12.41 -7.43
CA ALA A 214 -8.40 -13.10 -6.51
C ALA A 214 -9.80 -12.46 -6.50
N ASP A 215 -10.83 -13.29 -6.42
CA ASP A 215 -12.25 -12.89 -6.42
C ASP A 215 -12.69 -12.02 -7.62
N ALA A 216 -11.86 -11.91 -8.67
CA ALA A 216 -12.19 -11.12 -9.84
C ALA A 216 -13.36 -11.75 -10.62
N SER A 217 -14.41 -10.95 -10.82
CA SER A 217 -15.49 -11.26 -11.77
C SER A 217 -15.10 -10.96 -13.21
N GLU A 218 -14.23 -9.99 -13.41
CA GLU A 218 -13.70 -9.60 -14.71
C GLU A 218 -12.23 -9.17 -14.56
N ILE A 219 -11.39 -9.55 -15.53
CA ILE A 219 -9.99 -9.13 -15.60
C ILE A 219 -9.76 -8.49 -16.96
N GLU A 220 -9.26 -7.25 -16.93
CA GLU A 220 -8.77 -6.54 -18.10
C GLU A 220 -7.25 -6.44 -18.03
N VAL A 221 -6.58 -6.76 -19.14
CA VAL A 221 -5.14 -6.56 -19.30
C VAL A 221 -4.89 -5.50 -20.34
N LYS A 222 -4.10 -4.48 -19.98
CA LYS A 222 -3.68 -3.40 -20.85
C LYS A 222 -2.17 -3.41 -21.06
N LEU A 223 -1.77 -3.39 -22.32
CA LEU A 223 -0.38 -3.40 -22.78
C LEU A 223 0.25 -2.00 -22.68
N PHE A 224 1.57 -1.93 -22.87
CA PHE A 224 2.36 -0.70 -22.76
C PHE A 224 1.94 0.43 -23.72
N ASP A 225 1.45 0.07 -24.90
CA ASP A 225 0.96 1.01 -25.91
C ASP A 225 -0.48 1.49 -25.63
N GLY A 226 -1.09 1.04 -24.53
CA GLY A 226 -2.48 1.31 -24.16
C GLY A 226 -3.49 0.35 -24.80
N THR A 227 -3.04 -0.60 -25.63
CA THR A 227 -3.90 -1.62 -26.24
C THR A 227 -4.46 -2.55 -25.17
N LYS A 228 -5.76 -2.85 -25.23
CA LYS A 228 -6.38 -3.86 -24.37
C LYS A 228 -6.24 -5.24 -25.01
N ALA A 229 -5.97 -6.26 -24.21
CA ALA A 229 -6.02 -7.65 -24.67
C ALA A 229 -7.44 -8.00 -25.16
N ASP A 230 -7.53 -8.72 -26.28
CA ASP A 230 -8.79 -9.15 -26.88
C ASP A 230 -9.48 -10.23 -26.04
N GLU A 231 -8.67 -11.10 -25.43
CA GLU A 231 -9.12 -12.17 -24.53
C GLU A 231 -8.13 -12.30 -23.37
N VAL A 232 -8.65 -12.57 -22.18
CA VAL A 232 -7.87 -12.83 -20.96
C VAL A 232 -8.38 -14.13 -20.32
N GLU A 233 -7.48 -15.06 -20.05
CA GLU A 233 -7.78 -16.34 -19.40
C GLU A 233 -6.94 -16.50 -18.13
N LEU A 234 -7.56 -16.92 -17.03
CA LEU A 234 -6.83 -17.38 -15.84
C LEU A 234 -6.41 -18.84 -16.03
N LEU A 235 -5.11 -19.10 -16.02
CA LEU A 235 -4.56 -20.42 -16.28
C LEU A 235 -4.30 -21.21 -15.00
N GLU A 236 -3.65 -20.54 -14.03
CA GLU A 236 -3.24 -21.16 -12.78
C GLU A 236 -3.09 -20.11 -11.69
N THR A 237 -3.40 -20.49 -10.46
CA THR A 237 -3.20 -19.67 -9.26
C THR A 237 -2.56 -20.52 -8.18
N ASP A 238 -1.64 -19.91 -7.45
CA ASP A 238 -1.08 -20.43 -6.22
C ASP A 238 -1.33 -19.40 -5.10
N PRO A 239 -2.42 -19.55 -4.32
CA PRO A 239 -2.71 -18.67 -3.20
C PRO A 239 -1.65 -18.72 -2.10
N ASP A 240 -0.95 -19.86 -1.95
CA ASP A 240 0.08 -20.02 -0.94
C ASP A 240 1.33 -19.20 -1.33
N GLN A 241 1.73 -19.20 -2.59
CA GLN A 241 2.87 -18.40 -3.04
C GLN A 241 2.50 -16.98 -3.48
N ASP A 242 1.21 -16.63 -3.44
CA ASP A 242 0.67 -15.36 -3.95
C ASP A 242 1.03 -15.12 -5.42
N LEU A 243 0.92 -16.15 -6.26
CA LEU A 243 1.24 -16.09 -7.68
C LEU A 243 0.04 -16.49 -8.54
N ALA A 244 -0.06 -15.89 -9.71
CA ALA A 244 -1.03 -16.28 -10.73
C ALA A 244 -0.43 -16.19 -12.13
N VAL A 245 -0.94 -17.05 -13.01
CA VAL A 245 -0.57 -17.10 -14.42
C VAL A 245 -1.81 -16.90 -15.26
N LEU A 246 -1.74 -15.91 -16.15
CA LEU A 246 -2.79 -15.54 -17.10
C LEU A 246 -2.34 -15.88 -18.53
N ARG A 247 -3.30 -15.95 -19.45
CA ARG A 247 -3.05 -15.87 -20.89
C ARG A 247 -3.79 -14.69 -21.48
N ILE A 248 -3.14 -14.01 -22.41
CA ILE A 248 -3.79 -13.00 -23.23
C ILE A 248 -3.74 -13.35 -24.70
N LYS A 249 -4.73 -12.88 -25.45
CA LYS A 249 -4.64 -12.73 -26.89
C LYS A 249 -4.62 -11.26 -27.23
N THR A 250 -3.71 -10.89 -28.13
CA THR A 250 -3.61 -9.56 -28.70
C THR A 250 -3.02 -9.68 -30.09
N LYS A 251 -3.26 -8.68 -30.93
CA LYS A 251 -2.71 -8.61 -32.28
C LYS A 251 -1.19 -8.57 -32.30
N ASP A 252 -0.60 -7.75 -31.44
CA ASP A 252 0.84 -7.46 -31.40
C ASP A 252 1.39 -7.88 -30.04
N MET A 253 1.92 -9.10 -29.96
CA MET A 253 2.43 -9.67 -28.70
C MET A 253 3.76 -9.01 -28.30
N PRO A 254 3.91 -8.52 -27.05
CA PRO A 254 5.18 -8.01 -26.57
C PRO A 254 6.29 -9.06 -26.56
N THR A 255 7.54 -8.60 -26.66
CA THR A 255 8.71 -9.47 -26.45
C THR A 255 8.65 -10.03 -25.03
N PRO A 256 8.75 -11.34 -24.82
CA PRO A 256 8.76 -11.92 -23.48
C PRO A 256 10.01 -11.52 -22.71
N VAL A 257 9.86 -11.31 -21.39
CA VAL A 257 11.01 -11.08 -20.51
C VAL A 257 11.89 -12.34 -20.41
N VAL A 258 13.16 -12.15 -20.06
CA VAL A 258 14.05 -13.27 -19.70
C VAL A 258 13.89 -13.58 -18.22
N LEU A 259 13.59 -14.83 -17.87
CA LEU A 259 13.57 -15.28 -16.49
C LEU A 259 14.98 -15.69 -16.07
N GLY A 260 15.48 -15.08 -15.00
CA GLY A 260 16.79 -15.38 -14.42
C GLY A 260 16.73 -16.50 -13.39
N GLU A 261 17.74 -16.58 -12.54
CA GLU A 261 17.80 -17.48 -11.37
C GLU A 261 17.73 -16.63 -10.10
N SER A 262 16.87 -17.00 -9.15
CA SER A 262 16.75 -16.29 -7.87
C SER A 262 17.58 -16.89 -6.75
N ASP A 263 18.01 -18.15 -6.88
CA ASP A 263 18.88 -18.79 -5.89
C ASP A 263 20.26 -18.15 -5.80
N GLY A 264 20.79 -17.64 -6.91
CA GLY A 264 22.08 -16.95 -7.01
C GLY A 264 22.07 -15.46 -6.67
N VAL A 265 20.91 -14.89 -6.33
CA VAL A 265 20.78 -13.46 -5.99
C VAL A 265 21.52 -13.15 -4.70
N VAL A 266 22.36 -12.11 -4.72
CA VAL A 266 23.19 -11.70 -3.59
C VAL A 266 22.81 -10.33 -3.05
N VAL A 267 23.04 -10.11 -1.75
CA VAL A 267 22.83 -8.80 -1.11
C VAL A 267 23.76 -7.76 -1.72
N GLY A 268 23.23 -6.58 -2.03
CA GLY A 268 23.92 -5.50 -2.72
C GLY A 268 23.80 -5.51 -4.24
N GLU A 269 23.22 -6.56 -4.84
CA GLU A 269 22.95 -6.58 -6.27
C GLU A 269 21.92 -5.51 -6.66
N SER A 270 22.18 -4.78 -7.74
CA SER A 270 21.26 -3.74 -8.22
C SER A 270 20.00 -4.37 -8.81
N VAL A 271 18.86 -3.80 -8.45
CA VAL A 271 17.55 -4.23 -8.94
C VAL A 271 16.77 -3.07 -9.51
N ILE A 272 15.93 -3.40 -10.48
CA ILE A 272 15.01 -2.47 -11.12
C ILE A 272 13.62 -3.07 -11.07
N VAL A 273 12.63 -2.26 -10.68
CA VAL A 273 11.22 -2.62 -10.72
C VAL A 273 10.54 -1.77 -11.78
N ILE A 274 9.72 -2.41 -12.62
CA ILE A 274 8.85 -1.72 -13.57
C ILE A 274 7.42 -2.12 -13.25
N GLY A 275 6.55 -1.14 -13.03
CA GLY A 275 5.14 -1.41 -12.73
C GLY A 275 4.24 -0.20 -12.94
N ASN A 276 2.99 -0.33 -12.50
CA ASN A 276 1.94 0.66 -12.73
C ASN A 276 1.36 1.17 -11.39
N PRO A 277 2.13 1.98 -10.62
CA PRO A 277 1.68 2.45 -9.31
C PRO A 277 0.50 3.41 -9.45
N ILE A 278 -0.65 3.10 -8.83
CA ILE A 278 -1.82 3.99 -8.75
C ILE A 278 -2.30 4.47 -10.14
N GLY A 279 -2.16 3.64 -11.18
CA GLY A 279 -2.52 4.00 -12.55
C GLY A 279 -1.57 4.99 -13.24
N LEU A 280 -0.43 5.34 -12.61
CA LEU A 280 0.70 5.99 -13.27
C LEU A 280 1.47 4.90 -14.04
N GLU A 281 1.01 4.66 -15.27
CA GLU A 281 1.51 3.58 -16.12
C GLU A 281 3.02 3.66 -16.34
N HIS A 282 3.69 2.50 -16.23
CA HIS A 282 5.08 2.26 -16.57
C HIS A 282 6.10 3.10 -15.78
N THR A 283 5.94 3.11 -14.47
CA THR A 283 6.93 3.69 -13.55
C THR A 283 8.08 2.72 -13.33
N MET A 284 9.30 3.21 -13.50
CA MET A 284 10.53 2.50 -13.13
C MET A 284 11.06 3.02 -11.80
N THR A 285 11.45 2.10 -10.91
CA THR A 285 12.18 2.40 -9.68
C THR A 285 13.44 1.53 -9.59
N ASP A 286 14.49 2.07 -8.99
CA ASP A 286 15.76 1.38 -8.81
C ASP A 286 16.10 1.20 -7.34
N GLY A 287 16.94 0.21 -7.05
CA GLY A 287 17.44 -0.06 -5.72
C GLY A 287 18.44 -1.21 -5.72
N MET A 288 18.54 -1.89 -4.58
CA MET A 288 19.37 -3.08 -4.43
C MET A 288 18.68 -4.14 -3.58
N VAL A 289 19.13 -5.38 -3.73
CA VAL A 289 18.81 -6.46 -2.81
C VAL A 289 19.36 -6.10 -1.45
N SER A 290 18.47 -5.92 -0.49
CA SER A 290 18.81 -5.57 0.89
C SER A 290 19.03 -6.82 1.74
N SER A 291 18.28 -7.90 1.47
CA SER A 291 18.43 -9.17 2.19
C SER A 291 17.60 -10.29 1.58
N ARG A 292 17.84 -11.54 2.01
CA ARG A 292 16.93 -12.66 1.81
C ARG A 292 16.14 -12.89 3.09
N ARG A 293 14.83 -13.10 2.97
CA ARG A 293 13.92 -13.27 4.12
C ARG A 293 13.20 -14.60 4.02
N VAL A 294 12.95 -15.21 5.17
CA VAL A 294 11.97 -16.28 5.31
C VAL A 294 10.90 -15.78 6.25
N TYR A 295 9.65 -15.76 5.79
CA TYR A 295 8.50 -15.32 6.57
C TYR A 295 7.36 -16.30 6.35
N GLU A 296 6.78 -16.81 7.44
CA GLU A 296 5.73 -17.85 7.39
C GLU A 296 6.12 -19.06 6.51
N GLY A 297 7.39 -19.46 6.54
CA GLY A 297 7.92 -20.57 5.74
C GLY A 297 8.14 -20.26 4.25
N LYS A 298 7.88 -19.03 3.80
CA LYS A 298 8.05 -18.58 2.40
C LYS A 298 9.30 -17.73 2.26
N LYS A 299 10.00 -17.89 1.13
CA LYS A 299 11.21 -17.12 0.82
C LYS A 299 10.85 -15.83 0.11
N TYR A 300 11.54 -14.74 0.45
CA TYR A 300 11.39 -13.44 -0.19
C TYR A 300 12.77 -12.80 -0.46
N ILE A 301 12.82 -12.01 -1.53
CA ILE A 301 13.90 -11.06 -1.81
C ILE A 301 13.46 -9.73 -1.22
N GLN A 302 14.18 -9.24 -0.21
CA GLN A 302 13.99 -7.88 0.31
C GLN A 302 14.80 -6.90 -0.55
N MET A 303 14.19 -5.80 -0.96
CA MET A 303 14.82 -4.78 -1.78
C MET A 303 14.55 -3.37 -1.26
N SER A 304 15.46 -2.45 -1.61
CA SER A 304 15.32 -1.03 -1.30
C SER A 304 14.57 -0.25 -2.39
N ALA A 305 14.33 -0.85 -3.56
CA ALA A 305 13.63 -0.19 -4.66
C ALA A 305 12.23 0.24 -4.20
N PRO A 306 11.83 1.51 -4.38
CA PRO A 306 10.50 1.96 -3.99
C PRO A 306 9.39 1.17 -4.68
N VAL A 307 8.48 0.61 -3.88
CA VAL A 307 7.30 -0.11 -4.34
C VAL A 307 6.07 0.50 -3.66
N SER A 308 4.97 0.60 -4.38
CA SER A 308 3.71 1.17 -3.91
C SER A 308 2.53 0.35 -4.44
N PRO A 309 1.31 0.54 -3.90
CA PRO A 309 0.11 -0.09 -4.46
C PRO A 309 0.03 0.10 -5.98
N GLY A 310 -0.22 -0.99 -6.72
CA GLY A 310 -0.20 -1.04 -8.19
C GLY A 310 1.05 -1.71 -8.78
N ASN A 311 2.17 -1.74 -8.06
CA ASN A 311 3.36 -2.49 -8.48
C ASN A 311 3.27 -3.99 -8.22
N SER A 312 2.34 -4.48 -7.38
CA SER A 312 2.16 -5.93 -7.11
C SER A 312 2.04 -6.73 -8.39
N GLY A 313 2.80 -7.82 -8.50
CA GLY A 313 2.80 -8.72 -9.64
C GLY A 313 3.76 -8.32 -10.76
N GLY A 314 4.43 -7.17 -10.62
CA GLY A 314 5.42 -6.68 -11.56
C GLY A 314 6.77 -7.41 -11.47
N PRO A 315 7.59 -7.35 -12.53
CA PRO A 315 8.91 -7.96 -12.54
C PRO A 315 9.94 -7.15 -11.76
N VAL A 316 10.84 -7.87 -11.08
CA VAL A 316 12.07 -7.34 -10.51
C VAL A 316 13.24 -7.80 -11.39
N PHE A 317 13.88 -6.88 -12.10
CA PHE A 317 15.01 -7.15 -12.95
C PHE A 317 16.34 -7.01 -12.20
N ASN A 318 17.30 -7.87 -12.53
CA ASN A 318 18.71 -7.66 -12.19
C ASN A 318 19.38 -6.67 -13.17
N GLN A 319 20.65 -6.36 -12.91
CA GLN A 319 21.47 -5.48 -13.75
C GLN A 319 21.76 -6.00 -15.18
N TYR A 320 21.37 -7.23 -15.50
CA TYR A 320 21.52 -7.85 -16.82
C TYR A 320 20.20 -7.89 -17.62
N GLY A 321 19.08 -7.53 -16.98
CA GLY A 321 17.75 -7.57 -17.58
C GLY A 321 17.01 -8.89 -17.41
N ASP A 322 17.48 -9.79 -16.54
CA ASP A 322 16.70 -10.98 -16.19
C ASP A 322 15.78 -10.68 -15.02
N VAL A 323 14.57 -11.23 -15.06
CA VAL A 323 13.64 -11.19 -13.93
C VAL A 323 14.10 -12.16 -12.85
N ILE A 324 14.39 -11.64 -11.66
CA ILE A 324 14.81 -12.40 -10.47
C ILE A 324 13.72 -12.50 -9.40
N GLY A 325 12.61 -11.77 -9.55
CA GLY A 325 11.46 -11.90 -8.66
C GLY A 325 10.19 -11.21 -9.15
N VAL A 326 9.11 -11.43 -8.42
CA VAL A 326 7.78 -10.83 -8.61
C VAL A 326 7.46 -9.94 -7.41
N THR A 327 7.24 -8.65 -7.62
CA THR A 327 6.99 -7.68 -6.55
C THR A 327 5.74 -7.98 -5.75
N VAL A 328 5.83 -7.83 -4.43
CA VAL A 328 4.70 -7.88 -3.50
C VAL A 328 4.54 -6.51 -2.88
N ALA A 329 3.52 -5.73 -3.27
CA ALA A 329 3.27 -4.46 -2.63
C ALA A 329 2.51 -4.69 -1.31
N LYS A 330 3.25 -4.79 -0.19
CA LYS A 330 2.63 -4.77 1.15
C LYS A 330 3.44 -3.91 2.12
N LEU A 331 2.72 -3.08 2.87
CA LEU A 331 3.17 -1.97 3.72
C LEU A 331 3.97 -2.46 4.95
N TRP A 332 5.23 -2.82 4.78
CA TRP A 332 6.10 -3.26 5.88
C TRP A 332 6.95 -2.12 6.47
N GLY A 333 6.64 -0.87 6.12
CA GLY A 333 7.43 0.32 6.45
C GLY A 333 8.19 0.84 5.23
N GLU A 334 8.76 2.04 5.34
CA GLU A 334 9.53 2.64 4.24
C GLU A 334 10.73 1.77 3.87
N ASN A 335 10.95 1.53 2.57
CA ASN A 335 12.06 0.76 2.00
C ASN A 335 12.18 -0.71 2.49
N LEU A 336 11.10 -1.29 3.01
CA LEU A 336 10.97 -2.72 3.32
C LEU A 336 10.11 -3.41 2.27
N ASN A 337 10.57 -3.38 1.02
CA ASN A 337 9.84 -3.95 -0.10
C ASN A 337 10.27 -5.40 -0.34
N LEU A 338 9.32 -6.26 -0.71
CA LEU A 338 9.54 -7.69 -0.91
C LEU A 338 9.21 -8.09 -2.35
N ALA A 339 9.89 -9.13 -2.82
CA ALA A 339 9.51 -9.89 -4.00
C ALA A 339 9.56 -11.39 -3.74
N ILE A 340 8.66 -12.11 -4.40
CA ILE A 340 8.67 -13.56 -4.49
C ILE A 340 9.82 -13.95 -5.45
N PRO A 341 10.75 -14.83 -5.05
CA PRO A 341 11.85 -15.28 -5.91
C PRO A 341 11.33 -15.91 -7.21
N ILE A 342 11.95 -15.61 -8.36
CA ILE A 342 11.43 -16.07 -9.66
C ILE A 342 11.39 -17.60 -9.80
N ASP A 343 12.25 -18.32 -9.07
CA ASP A 343 12.28 -19.79 -9.10
C ASP A 343 11.01 -20.42 -8.50
N VAL A 344 10.25 -19.66 -7.70
CA VAL A 344 8.93 -20.08 -7.20
C VAL A 344 7.88 -20.06 -8.32
N LEU A 345 8.00 -19.13 -9.29
CA LEU A 345 7.09 -19.02 -10.43
C LEU A 345 7.36 -20.11 -11.49
N LYS A 346 8.62 -20.45 -11.73
CA LYS A 346 9.02 -21.36 -12.84
C LYS A 346 8.22 -22.66 -12.90
N PRO A 347 7.95 -23.39 -11.80
CA PRO A 347 7.15 -24.62 -11.84
C PRO A 347 5.68 -24.43 -12.26
N MET A 348 5.13 -23.22 -12.11
CA MET A 348 3.77 -22.90 -12.59
C MET A 348 3.73 -22.71 -14.11
N ILE A 349 4.88 -22.46 -14.75
CA ILE A 349 4.96 -22.22 -16.19
C ILE A 349 4.93 -23.56 -16.94
N LYS A 350 3.81 -23.86 -17.59
CA LYS A 350 3.60 -25.11 -18.32
C LYS A 350 3.59 -24.91 -19.82
N SER A 351 4.05 -25.93 -20.57
CA SER A 351 3.98 -25.93 -22.04
C SER A 351 2.54 -25.90 -22.55
N GLU A 352 1.64 -26.55 -21.80
CA GLU A 352 0.20 -26.59 -21.98
C GLU A 352 -0.47 -26.53 -20.61
N TYR A 353 -1.53 -25.74 -20.51
CA TYR A 353 -2.38 -25.69 -19.31
C TYR A 353 -3.64 -26.50 -19.61
N PRO A 354 -4.15 -27.28 -18.64
CA PRO A 354 -5.47 -27.88 -18.77
C PRO A 354 -6.52 -26.80 -19.05
N GLU A 355 -7.63 -27.15 -19.70
CA GLU A 355 -8.63 -26.19 -20.23
C GLU A 355 -8.84 -24.96 -19.34
N ALA A 356 -8.68 -23.78 -19.94
CA ALA A 356 -8.83 -22.49 -19.29
C ALA A 356 -10.20 -22.41 -18.62
N ARG A 357 -10.20 -22.02 -17.33
CA ARG A 357 -11.39 -21.99 -16.51
C ARG A 357 -11.91 -20.56 -16.42
N GLY A 358 -13.21 -20.38 -16.58
CA GLY A 358 -13.84 -19.07 -16.49
C GLY A 358 -13.70 -18.43 -15.11
N PHE A 359 -13.68 -17.09 -15.09
CA PHE A 359 -13.68 -16.28 -13.87
C PHE A 359 -14.89 -16.59 -12.98
N GLY A 360 -14.72 -16.54 -11.65
CA GLY A 360 -15.80 -16.70 -10.68
C GLY A 360 -16.28 -18.13 -10.39
N SER A 361 -15.58 -19.18 -10.86
CA SER A 361 -15.89 -20.55 -10.45
C SER A 361 -15.49 -20.76 -8.97
N SER A 362 -16.39 -21.32 -8.15
CA SER A 362 -16.20 -21.53 -6.70
C SER A 362 -15.14 -22.59 -6.31
N ARG A 363 -14.21 -22.89 -7.21
CA ARG A 363 -13.19 -23.94 -7.11
C ARG A 363 -11.75 -23.42 -7.19
N TRP A 364 -11.55 -22.14 -6.89
CA TRP A 364 -10.23 -21.52 -6.80
C TRP A 364 -9.82 -21.34 -5.35
#